data_AF-A0A7W3VJS5-F1
#
_entry.id   AF-A0A7W3VJS5-F1
#
_cell.length_a   1.000
_cell.length_b   1.000
_cell.length_c   1.000
_cell.angle_alpha   90.00
_cell.angle_beta   90.00
_cell.angle_gamma   90.00
#
_symmetry.space_group_name_H-M   'P 1'
#
loop_
_entity.id
_entity.type
_entity.pdbx_description
1 polymer ?
#
loop_
_entity_poly.entity_id
_entity_poly.type
_entity_poly.pdbx_seq_one_letter_code
_entity_poly.pdbx_strand_id
1 'polypeptide(L)'
;MKKIIPFLLVLMLVVSCQNKKTLDPVALAEAYDEINIVYDKINSALLNKNGTLLYDNLDQESIAHYEAILANVKAKNIEGTLVEQMNIATGLLLLSDEDLQTIDTKKFVETLFLNSAVDDKKIEVLSSAVLANLKIEEYEATGTIFGMQPAHFFKEDGQWKYSMLDSRRISETVLRDAQKANNMTSKELLIMLLSTNEFTTNPNIKRDFTEVFNLIQEEIQVRADKA
;
A
#
# COMPACT_ATOMS: atom_id res chain seq x y z
N MET A 1 -24.86 22.26 2.38
CA MET A 1 -24.76 22.06 0.92
C MET A 1 -24.02 23.23 0.30
N LYS A 2 -22.82 23.01 -0.24
CA LYS A 2 -22.17 23.96 -1.16
C LYS A 2 -21.79 23.19 -2.42
N LYS A 3 -22.49 23.52 -3.51
CA LYS A 3 -22.14 23.12 -4.87
C LYS A 3 -20.92 23.91 -5.31
N ILE A 4 -19.97 23.26 -5.96
CA ILE A 4 -18.97 23.91 -6.81
C ILE A 4 -18.92 23.11 -8.12
N ILE A 5 -19.21 23.79 -9.22
CA ILE A 5 -19.03 23.41 -10.63
C ILE A 5 -18.46 24.70 -11.27
N PRO A 6 -17.73 24.69 -12.40
CA PRO A 6 -16.72 23.78 -12.95
C PRO A 6 -15.37 24.54 -13.14
N PHE A 7 -14.26 23.86 -13.45
CA PHE A 7 -13.15 24.55 -14.11
C PHE A 7 -12.50 23.66 -15.16
N LEU A 8 -12.82 23.94 -16.42
CA LEU A 8 -11.95 23.64 -17.56
C LEU A 8 -10.70 24.50 -17.40
N LEU A 9 -9.53 23.87 -17.27
CA LEU A 9 -8.26 24.50 -17.55
C LEU A 9 -7.43 23.52 -18.38
N VAL A 10 -7.42 23.78 -19.69
CA VAL A 10 -6.39 23.30 -20.60
C VAL A 10 -5.05 23.82 -20.08
N LEU A 11 -4.19 22.93 -19.59
CA LEU A 11 -2.78 23.20 -19.42
C LEU A 11 -2.01 22.15 -20.22
N MET A 12 -1.28 22.63 -21.24
CA MET A 12 -0.15 21.90 -21.79
C MET A 12 0.84 21.66 -20.65
N LEU A 13 0.79 20.49 -20.04
CA LEU A 13 1.84 20.02 -19.13
C LEU A 13 3.04 19.66 -20.01
N VAL A 14 3.96 20.61 -20.15
CA VAL A 14 5.35 20.28 -20.43
C VAL A 14 5.75 19.30 -19.33
N VAL A 15 5.94 18.04 -19.69
CA VAL A 15 6.53 17.01 -18.82
C VAL A 15 7.94 17.51 -18.47
N SER A 16 8.03 18.23 -17.37
CA SER A 16 9.31 18.68 -16.81
C SER A 16 9.93 17.47 -16.12
N CYS A 17 10.56 16.59 -16.90
CA CYS A 17 11.52 15.63 -16.36
C CYS A 17 12.76 16.45 -15.96
N GLN A 18 12.98 16.63 -14.65
CA GLN A 18 14.14 17.36 -14.16
C GLN A 18 15.31 16.39 -14.01
N ASN A 19 16.20 16.37 -15.01
CA ASN A 19 17.50 15.70 -14.91
C ASN A 19 18.38 16.47 -13.92
N LYS A 20 18.83 15.81 -12.85
CA LYS A 20 19.78 16.39 -11.89
C LYS A 20 21.25 16.38 -12.38
N LYS A 21 21.49 16.13 -13.68
CA LYS A 21 22.80 16.09 -14.38
C LYS A 21 23.66 14.86 -14.08
N THR A 22 23.07 13.67 -14.04
CA THR A 22 23.81 12.40 -13.86
C THR A 22 23.72 11.49 -15.09
N LEU A 23 22.59 11.47 -15.78
CA LEU A 23 22.40 10.65 -16.99
C LEU A 23 22.57 11.50 -18.26
N ASP A 24 23.15 10.88 -19.29
CA ASP A 24 23.12 11.45 -20.64
C ASP A 24 21.67 11.48 -21.20
N PRO A 25 21.39 12.30 -22.23
CA PRO A 25 20.03 12.47 -22.72
C PRO A 25 19.34 11.19 -23.24
N VAL A 26 20.11 10.22 -23.75
CA VAL A 26 19.56 8.96 -24.27
C VAL A 26 19.20 8.05 -23.09
N ALA A 27 20.13 7.85 -22.15
CA ALA A 27 19.88 7.07 -20.95
C ALA A 27 18.73 7.64 -20.10
N LEU A 28 18.59 8.98 -20.06
CA LEU A 28 17.47 9.65 -19.40
C LEU A 28 16.13 9.34 -20.09
N ALA A 29 16.09 9.38 -21.42
CA ALA A 29 14.86 9.08 -22.18
C ALA A 29 14.45 7.62 -22.01
N GLU A 30 15.41 6.69 -22.08
CA GLU A 30 15.17 5.26 -21.82
C GLU A 30 14.63 5.03 -20.42
N ALA A 31 15.27 5.60 -19.38
CA ALA A 31 14.80 5.49 -18.01
C ALA A 31 13.38 6.08 -17.83
N TYR A 32 13.09 7.21 -18.49
CA TYR A 32 11.77 7.82 -18.46
C TYR A 32 10.70 6.87 -19.03
N ASP A 33 10.95 6.25 -20.18
CA ASP A 33 10.01 5.31 -20.80
C ASP A 33 9.84 4.05 -19.93
N GLU A 34 10.93 3.49 -19.41
CA GLU A 34 10.90 2.32 -18.52
C GLU A 34 10.07 2.59 -17.24
N ILE A 35 10.25 3.75 -16.60
CA ILE A 35 9.51 4.13 -15.39
C ILE A 35 8.01 4.29 -15.68
N ASN A 36 7.65 4.91 -16.81
CA ASN A 36 6.23 5.02 -17.18
C ASN A 36 5.60 3.64 -17.41
N ILE A 37 6.32 2.70 -18.03
CA ILE A 37 5.84 1.32 -18.19
C ILE A 37 5.60 0.65 -16.83
N VAL A 38 6.50 0.85 -15.85
CA VAL A 38 6.32 0.32 -14.49
C VAL A 38 5.11 0.97 -13.83
N TYR A 39 4.98 2.29 -13.91
CA TYR A 39 3.82 3.01 -13.39
C TYR A 39 2.50 2.51 -14.00
N ASP A 40 2.43 2.32 -15.31
CA ASP A 40 1.24 1.81 -15.98
C ASP A 40 0.89 0.39 -15.52
N LYS A 41 1.89 -0.47 -15.28
CA LYS A 41 1.66 -1.81 -14.71
C LYS A 41 1.12 -1.73 -13.29
N ILE A 42 1.66 -0.85 -12.45
CA ILE A 42 1.17 -0.65 -11.08
C ILE A 42 -0.26 -0.09 -11.11
N ASN A 43 -0.52 0.93 -11.92
CA ASN A 43 -1.85 1.50 -12.05
C ASN A 43 -2.87 0.46 -12.55
N SER A 44 -2.50 -0.31 -13.58
CA SER A 44 -3.31 -1.42 -14.08
C SER A 44 -3.53 -2.51 -13.02
N ALA A 45 -2.50 -2.84 -12.23
CA ALA A 45 -2.62 -3.77 -11.12
C ALA A 45 -3.65 -3.26 -10.09
N LEU A 46 -3.60 -1.96 -9.78
CA LEU A 46 -4.54 -1.34 -8.85
C LEU A 46 -5.98 -1.34 -9.36
N LEU A 47 -6.19 -0.90 -10.61
CA LEU A 47 -7.51 -0.84 -11.25
C LEU A 47 -8.16 -2.22 -11.37
N ASN A 48 -7.36 -3.24 -11.67
CA ASN A 48 -7.85 -4.60 -11.93
C ASN A 48 -7.75 -5.54 -10.71
N LYS A 49 -7.43 -5.00 -9.52
CA LYS A 49 -7.22 -5.79 -8.29
C LYS A 49 -6.20 -6.93 -8.48
N ASN A 50 -5.20 -6.76 -9.34
CA ASN A 50 -4.23 -7.80 -9.68
C ASN A 50 -2.99 -7.73 -8.77
N GLY A 51 -3.07 -8.38 -7.62
CA GLY A 51 -1.98 -8.37 -6.63
C GLY A 51 -0.70 -9.09 -7.09
N THR A 52 -0.81 -10.04 -8.04
CA THR A 52 0.38 -10.67 -8.65
C THR A 52 1.16 -9.68 -9.49
N LEU A 53 0.48 -8.91 -10.35
CA LEU A 53 1.13 -7.88 -11.17
C LEU A 53 1.72 -6.77 -10.30
N LEU A 54 1.04 -6.40 -9.21
CA LEU A 54 1.57 -5.45 -8.23
C LEU A 54 2.90 -5.97 -7.67
N TYR A 55 2.91 -7.18 -7.09
CA TYR A 55 4.09 -7.78 -6.48
C TYR A 55 5.30 -7.86 -7.43
N ASP A 56 5.08 -8.28 -8.68
CA ASP A 56 6.17 -8.46 -9.66
C ASP A 56 6.88 -7.15 -10.05
N ASN A 57 6.29 -6.00 -9.72
CA ASN A 57 6.82 -4.67 -10.01
C ASN A 57 7.23 -3.90 -8.73
N LEU A 58 7.19 -4.53 -7.55
CA LEU A 58 7.70 -3.93 -6.31
C LEU A 58 9.22 -4.00 -6.24
N ASP A 59 9.82 -3.04 -5.55
CA ASP A 59 11.23 -3.07 -5.15
C ASP A 59 11.46 -4.07 -4.01
N GLN A 60 12.71 -4.48 -3.82
CA GLN A 60 13.10 -5.46 -2.81
C GLN A 60 12.79 -5.01 -1.38
N GLU A 61 12.89 -3.71 -1.07
CA GLU A 61 12.58 -3.20 0.27
C GLU A 61 11.08 -3.30 0.57
N SER A 62 10.24 -2.99 -0.41
CA SER A 62 8.79 -3.24 -0.32
C SER A 62 8.46 -4.73 -0.14
N ILE A 63 9.15 -5.63 -0.85
CA ILE A 63 8.96 -7.08 -0.70
C ILE A 63 9.36 -7.53 0.71
N ALA A 64 10.54 -7.14 1.19
CA ALA A 64 11.03 -7.45 2.53
C ALA A 64 10.09 -6.92 3.63
N HIS A 65 9.47 -5.77 3.41
CA HIS A 65 8.44 -5.24 4.30
C HIS A 65 7.23 -6.18 4.41
N TYR A 66 6.71 -6.68 3.29
CA TYR A 66 5.59 -7.64 3.30
C TYR A 66 5.99 -9.02 3.83
N GLU A 67 7.24 -9.44 3.67
CA GLU A 67 7.79 -10.65 4.32
C GLU A 67 7.72 -10.53 5.85
N ALA A 68 8.12 -9.37 6.39
CA ALA A 68 8.04 -9.11 7.82
C ALA A 68 6.58 -9.11 8.34
N ILE A 69 5.66 -8.51 7.59
CA ILE A 69 4.23 -8.57 7.91
C ILE A 69 3.74 -10.02 7.90
N LEU A 70 4.08 -10.81 6.88
CA LEU A 70 3.69 -12.21 6.81
C LEU A 70 4.25 -13.02 7.98
N ALA A 71 5.50 -12.80 8.37
CA ALA A 71 6.09 -13.43 9.54
C ALA A 71 5.31 -13.11 10.82
N ASN A 72 4.89 -11.85 11.00
CA ASN A 72 4.04 -11.42 12.11
C ASN A 72 2.64 -12.05 12.08
N VAL A 73 2.02 -12.20 10.91
CA VAL A 73 0.75 -12.93 10.76
C VAL A 73 0.92 -14.39 11.19
N LYS A 74 1.96 -15.07 10.71
CA LYS A 74 2.27 -16.46 11.09
C LYS A 74 2.51 -16.61 12.59
N ALA A 75 3.15 -15.61 13.21
CA ALA A 75 3.37 -15.55 14.66
C ALA A 75 2.15 -15.07 15.47
N LYS A 76 1.06 -14.67 14.82
CA LYS A 76 -0.10 -14.00 15.43
C LYS A 76 0.31 -12.79 16.29
N ASN A 77 1.36 -12.08 15.85
CA ASN A 77 1.96 -10.94 16.54
C ASN A 77 1.52 -9.62 15.90
N ILE A 78 0.56 -8.92 16.51
CA ILE A 78 0.03 -7.65 15.99
C ILE A 78 0.87 -6.51 16.55
N GLU A 79 1.98 -6.19 15.88
CA GLU A 79 2.89 -5.11 16.30
C GLU A 79 3.32 -4.25 15.11
N GLY A 80 3.88 -3.08 15.41
CA GLY A 80 4.38 -2.14 14.40
C GLY A 80 3.55 -0.86 14.29
N THR A 81 3.56 -0.23 13.12
CA THR A 81 2.74 0.94 12.81
C THR A 81 1.25 0.57 12.68
N LEU A 82 0.33 1.54 12.63
CA LEU A 82 -1.10 1.23 12.47
C LEU A 82 -1.38 0.51 11.14
N VAL A 83 -0.70 0.91 10.06
CA VAL A 83 -0.80 0.23 8.76
C VAL A 83 -0.33 -1.22 8.86
N GLU A 84 0.78 -1.48 9.56
CA GLU A 84 1.29 -2.84 9.78
C GLU A 84 0.32 -3.66 10.61
N GLN A 85 -0.16 -3.14 11.75
CA GLN A 85 -1.14 -3.81 12.60
C GLN A 85 -2.43 -4.13 11.83
N MET A 86 -2.91 -3.21 10.99
CA MET A 86 -4.08 -3.42 10.13
C MET A 86 -3.84 -4.52 9.08
N ASN A 87 -2.68 -4.52 8.42
CA ASN A 87 -2.32 -5.56 7.46
C ASN A 87 -2.18 -6.94 8.13
N ILE A 88 -1.61 -6.99 9.34
CA ILE A 88 -1.49 -8.22 10.13
C ILE A 88 -2.87 -8.75 10.51
N ALA A 89 -3.72 -7.91 11.09
CA ALA A 89 -5.07 -8.30 11.48
C ALA A 89 -5.92 -8.73 10.27
N THR A 90 -5.79 -8.04 9.15
CA THR A 90 -6.44 -8.43 7.88
C THR A 90 -5.93 -9.80 7.39
N GLY A 91 -4.63 -10.04 7.46
CA GLY A 91 -4.04 -11.35 7.15
C GLY A 91 -4.62 -12.47 8.02
N LEU A 92 -4.75 -12.24 9.33
CA LEU A 92 -5.34 -13.21 10.27
C LEU A 92 -6.83 -13.48 9.98
N LEU A 93 -7.59 -12.49 9.52
CA LEU A 93 -9.00 -12.66 9.12
C LEU A 93 -9.13 -13.48 7.83
N LEU A 94 -8.24 -13.26 6.85
CA LEU A 94 -8.33 -13.84 5.52
C LEU A 94 -7.67 -15.22 5.38
N LEU A 95 -6.82 -15.61 6.33
CA LEU A 95 -6.02 -16.83 6.25
C LEU A 95 -6.30 -17.75 7.44
N SER A 96 -6.63 -18.99 7.12
CA SER A 96 -6.67 -20.06 8.11
C SER A 96 -5.27 -20.43 8.57
N ASP A 97 -5.16 -21.12 9.71
CA ASP A 97 -3.86 -21.62 10.18
C ASP A 97 -3.23 -22.63 9.19
N GLU A 98 -4.04 -23.32 8.37
CA GLU A 98 -3.56 -24.18 7.27
C GLU A 98 -2.95 -23.35 6.13
N ASP A 99 -3.62 -22.28 5.69
CA ASP A 99 -3.10 -21.40 4.64
C ASP A 99 -1.74 -20.81 5.03
N LEU A 100 -1.58 -20.42 6.31
CA LEU A 100 -0.37 -19.81 6.83
C LEU A 100 0.86 -20.73 6.81
N GLN A 101 0.67 -22.06 6.79
CA GLN A 101 1.80 -23.00 6.72
C GLN A 101 2.48 -22.97 5.35
N THR A 102 1.73 -22.74 4.28
CA THR A 102 2.21 -22.89 2.90
C THR A 102 2.30 -21.59 2.13
N ILE A 103 1.66 -20.51 2.60
CA ILE A 103 1.64 -19.23 1.89
C ILE A 103 3.04 -18.57 1.83
N ASP A 104 3.36 -18.03 0.65
CA ASP A 104 4.52 -17.18 0.39
C ASP A 104 4.14 -15.69 0.35
N THR A 105 5.13 -14.81 0.28
CA THR A 105 4.92 -13.36 0.29
C THR A 105 4.11 -12.87 -0.90
N LYS A 106 4.33 -13.44 -2.09
CA LYS A 106 3.59 -13.06 -3.30
C LYS A 106 2.10 -13.33 -3.13
N LYS A 107 1.75 -14.54 -2.68
CA LYS A 107 0.35 -14.92 -2.44
C LYS A 107 -0.25 -14.18 -1.26
N PHE A 108 0.54 -13.83 -0.26
CA PHE A 108 0.11 -12.99 0.85
C PHE A 108 -0.26 -11.58 0.40
N VAL A 109 0.60 -10.91 -0.38
CA VAL A 109 0.31 -9.58 -0.97
C VAL A 109 -0.93 -9.66 -1.86
N GLU A 110 -1.05 -10.69 -2.68
CA GLU A 110 -2.25 -10.90 -3.51
C GLU A 110 -3.52 -11.02 -2.66
N THR A 111 -3.48 -11.79 -1.57
CA THR A 111 -4.60 -11.97 -0.65
C THR A 111 -5.00 -10.66 0.03
N LEU A 112 -4.04 -9.91 0.57
CA LEU A 112 -4.30 -8.60 1.18
C LEU A 112 -4.89 -7.63 0.16
N PHE A 113 -4.36 -7.63 -1.07
CA PHE A 113 -4.73 -6.69 -2.09
C PHE A 113 -6.14 -6.95 -2.66
N LEU A 114 -6.46 -8.21 -3.00
CA LEU A 114 -7.79 -8.61 -3.50
C LEU A 114 -8.92 -8.32 -2.51
N ASN A 115 -8.60 -8.37 -1.22
CA ASN A 115 -9.55 -8.18 -0.13
C ASN A 115 -9.46 -6.80 0.53
N SER A 116 -8.60 -5.93 -0.01
CA SER A 116 -8.56 -4.54 0.41
C SER A 116 -9.87 -3.84 0.03
N ALA A 117 -10.34 -2.94 0.90
CA ALA A 117 -11.50 -2.08 0.69
C ALA A 117 -11.25 -0.99 -0.37
N VAL A 118 -10.70 -1.37 -1.52
CA VAL A 118 -10.65 -0.53 -2.71
C VAL A 118 -12.00 -0.69 -3.40
N ASP A 119 -12.90 0.25 -3.10
CA ASP A 119 -14.19 0.36 -3.79
C ASP A 119 -14.01 0.89 -5.22
N ASP A 120 -15.05 0.74 -6.03
CA ASP A 120 -15.04 1.15 -7.44
C ASP A 120 -14.88 2.67 -7.64
N LYS A 121 -15.22 3.51 -6.64
CA LYS A 121 -15.01 4.96 -6.70
C LYS A 121 -13.55 5.33 -6.50
N LYS A 122 -12.80 4.58 -5.68
CA LYS A 122 -11.34 4.73 -5.57
C LYS A 122 -10.65 4.32 -6.88
N ILE A 123 -11.17 3.30 -7.56
CA ILE A 123 -10.71 2.87 -8.90
C ILE A 123 -10.95 3.97 -9.95
N GLU A 124 -12.10 4.65 -9.92
CA GLU A 124 -12.39 5.78 -10.82
C GLU A 124 -11.37 6.92 -10.64
N VAL A 125 -11.00 7.26 -9.40
CA VAL A 125 -9.95 8.26 -9.14
C VAL A 125 -8.59 7.79 -9.69
N LEU A 126 -8.20 6.53 -9.45
CA LEU A 126 -6.97 5.91 -9.98
C LEU A 126 -6.89 5.93 -11.51
N SER A 127 -8.03 5.80 -12.20
CA SER A 127 -8.05 5.82 -13.67
C SER A 127 -7.61 7.17 -14.27
N SER A 128 -7.67 8.24 -13.48
CA SER A 128 -7.23 9.59 -13.86
C SER A 128 -5.84 9.97 -13.35
N ALA A 129 -5.16 9.05 -12.64
CA ALA A 129 -3.86 9.31 -12.04
C ALA A 129 -2.77 9.45 -13.11
N VAL A 130 -2.02 10.55 -13.07
CA VAL A 130 -0.88 10.78 -13.96
C VAL A 130 0.39 10.90 -13.12
N LEU A 131 1.46 10.22 -13.55
CA LEU A 131 2.81 10.42 -13.03
C LEU A 131 3.37 11.74 -13.55
N ALA A 132 3.70 12.66 -12.64
CA ALA A 132 4.20 13.99 -12.97
C ALA A 132 5.46 14.34 -12.16
N ASN A 133 6.18 15.37 -12.61
CA ASN A 133 7.38 15.91 -11.97
C ASN A 133 8.49 14.86 -11.73
N LEU A 134 8.63 13.90 -12.65
CA LEU A 134 9.60 12.82 -12.53
C LEU A 134 11.03 13.39 -12.55
N LYS A 135 11.80 13.07 -11.52
CA LYS A 135 13.22 13.36 -11.34
C LYS A 135 13.94 12.03 -11.36
N ILE A 136 14.82 11.84 -12.33
CA ILE A 136 15.54 10.59 -12.53
C ILE A 136 17.02 10.83 -12.21
N GLU A 137 17.56 9.95 -11.38
CA GLU A 137 18.97 9.77 -11.08
C GLU A 137 19.39 8.35 -11.52
N GLU A 138 20.66 7.99 -11.39
CA GLU A 138 21.23 6.77 -12.01
C GLU A 138 20.45 5.48 -11.67
N TYR A 139 20.09 5.29 -10.39
CA TYR A 139 19.39 4.09 -9.89
C TYR A 139 18.10 4.42 -9.13
N GLU A 140 17.70 5.68 -9.09
CA GLU A 140 16.54 6.15 -8.32
C GLU A 140 15.76 7.16 -9.15
N ALA A 141 14.44 7.12 -9.06
CA ALA A 141 13.59 8.16 -9.58
C ALA A 141 12.49 8.53 -8.59
N THR A 142 12.17 9.82 -8.54
CA THR A 142 11.11 10.36 -7.68
C THR A 142 10.12 11.15 -8.52
N GLY A 143 8.84 10.94 -8.28
CA GLY A 143 7.76 11.61 -8.99
C GLY A 143 6.59 11.92 -8.06
N THR A 144 5.51 12.41 -8.67
CA THR A 144 4.26 12.69 -7.96
C THR A 144 3.09 12.07 -8.72
N ILE A 145 2.27 11.31 -8.01
CA ILE A 145 0.97 10.80 -8.47
C ILE A 145 -0.11 11.72 -7.89
N PHE A 146 -1.13 12.06 -8.68
CA PHE A 146 -2.18 13.01 -8.31
C PHE A 146 -1.68 14.40 -7.88
N GLY A 147 -0.48 14.78 -8.30
CA GLY A 147 0.15 16.06 -7.93
C GLY A 147 0.47 16.21 -6.44
N MET A 148 0.29 15.17 -5.62
CA MET A 148 0.47 15.25 -4.15
C MET A 148 1.15 14.03 -3.55
N GLN A 149 0.98 12.83 -4.11
CA GLN A 149 1.53 11.61 -3.53
C GLN A 149 2.94 11.37 -4.09
N PRO A 150 4.00 11.36 -3.25
CA PRO A 150 5.31 10.95 -3.71
C PRO A 150 5.28 9.52 -4.27
N ALA A 151 5.99 9.31 -5.37
CA ALA A 151 6.24 8.02 -5.97
C ALA A 151 7.75 7.83 -6.11
N HIS A 152 8.27 6.74 -5.58
CA HIS A 152 9.68 6.39 -5.73
C HIS A 152 9.82 5.12 -6.57
N PHE A 153 10.86 5.12 -7.40
CA PHE A 153 11.24 4.00 -8.24
C PHE A 153 12.73 3.73 -8.05
N PHE A 154 13.10 2.46 -8.03
CA PHE A 154 14.49 2.02 -7.87
C PHE A 154 14.87 1.09 -9.02
N LYS A 155 16.09 1.22 -9.53
CA LYS A 155 16.62 0.32 -10.57
C LYS A 155 17.35 -0.84 -9.91
N GLU A 156 16.75 -2.03 -9.98
CA GLU A 156 17.23 -3.28 -9.38
C GLU A 156 17.45 -4.31 -10.49
N ASP A 157 18.63 -4.94 -10.53
CA ASP A 157 19.00 -5.93 -11.56
C ASP A 157 18.72 -5.45 -13.00
N GLY A 158 18.92 -4.15 -13.24
CA GLY A 158 18.70 -3.50 -14.54
C GLY A 158 17.23 -3.18 -14.85
N GLN A 159 16.29 -3.44 -13.95
CA GLN A 159 14.86 -3.15 -14.12
C GLN A 159 14.39 -2.11 -13.11
N TRP A 160 13.58 -1.15 -13.55
CA TRP A 160 12.90 -0.24 -12.62
C TRP A 160 11.79 -0.96 -11.87
N LYS A 161 11.69 -0.66 -10.58
CA LYS A 161 10.71 -1.18 -9.63
C LYS A 161 10.06 -0.03 -8.86
N TYR A 162 8.85 -0.22 -8.39
CA TYR A 162 8.07 0.79 -7.67
C TYR A 162 8.09 0.55 -6.16
N SER A 163 8.23 1.64 -5.39
CA SER A 163 8.17 1.57 -3.93
C SER A 163 6.81 1.87 -3.35
N MET A 164 6.32 0.93 -2.55
CA MET A 164 5.09 1.05 -1.77
C MET A 164 5.29 1.69 -0.40
N LEU A 165 6.54 1.97 0.00
CA LEU A 165 6.85 2.46 1.34
C LEU A 165 6.34 3.89 1.60
N ASP A 166 6.24 4.72 0.56
CA ASP A 166 5.62 6.06 0.69
C ASP A 166 4.11 5.98 0.85
N SER A 167 3.47 5.13 0.05
CA SER A 167 2.04 4.86 0.16
C SER A 167 1.70 4.38 1.58
N ARG A 168 2.54 3.53 2.17
CA ARG A 168 2.44 3.14 3.59
C ARG A 168 2.52 4.35 4.52
N ARG A 169 3.51 5.24 4.34
CA ARG A 169 3.70 6.42 5.20
C ARG A 169 2.53 7.39 5.13
N ILE A 170 1.96 7.59 3.94
CA ILE A 170 0.76 8.41 3.75
C ILE A 170 -0.42 7.77 4.47
N SER A 171 -0.67 6.47 4.26
CA SER A 171 -1.72 5.75 4.96
C SER A 171 -1.55 5.80 6.49
N GLU A 172 -0.33 5.65 7.00
CA GLU A 172 -0.05 5.78 8.43
C GLU A 172 -0.42 7.16 8.94
N THR A 173 -0.07 8.22 8.21
CA THR A 173 -0.41 9.60 8.58
C THR A 173 -1.92 9.78 8.65
N VAL A 174 -2.65 9.33 7.62
CA VAL A 174 -4.12 9.41 7.57
C VAL A 174 -4.77 8.64 8.73
N LEU A 175 -4.30 7.42 9.01
CA LEU A 175 -4.81 6.61 10.12
C LEU A 175 -4.52 7.26 11.48
N ARG A 176 -3.33 7.85 11.67
CA ARG A 176 -2.97 8.56 12.91
C ARG A 176 -3.78 9.84 13.11
N ASP A 177 -4.08 10.55 12.04
CA ASP A 177 -4.92 11.75 12.12
C ASP A 177 -6.36 11.39 12.44
N ALA A 178 -6.89 10.32 11.83
CA ALA A 178 -8.19 9.76 12.19
C ALA A 178 -8.23 9.28 13.65
N GLN A 179 -7.17 8.61 14.12
CA GLN A 179 -7.00 8.19 15.51
C GLN A 179 -7.16 9.37 16.47
N LYS A 180 -6.40 10.45 16.23
CA LYS A 180 -6.38 11.64 17.07
C LYS A 180 -7.71 12.39 17.01
N ALA A 181 -8.27 12.57 15.82
CA ALA A 181 -9.52 13.28 15.61
C ALA A 181 -10.71 12.61 16.35
N ASN A 182 -10.66 11.29 16.50
CA ASN A 182 -11.70 10.52 17.18
C ASN A 182 -11.35 10.17 18.64
N ASN A 183 -10.20 10.63 19.16
CA ASN A 183 -9.73 10.32 20.52
C ASN A 183 -9.70 8.80 20.83
N MET A 184 -9.22 8.00 19.88
CA MET A 184 -9.15 6.55 19.98
C MET A 184 -7.74 6.06 20.30
N THR A 185 -7.63 4.98 21.06
CA THR A 185 -6.43 4.14 21.11
C THR A 185 -6.22 3.43 19.77
N SER A 186 -5.01 2.88 19.55
CA SER A 186 -4.73 2.10 18.33
C SER A 186 -5.68 0.90 18.23
N LYS A 187 -5.97 0.24 19.37
CA LYS A 187 -6.88 -0.90 19.46
C LYS A 187 -8.30 -0.55 19.06
N GLU A 188 -8.84 0.53 19.61
CA GLU A 188 -10.20 1.00 19.29
C GLU A 188 -10.32 1.36 17.81
N LEU A 189 -9.30 2.03 17.25
CA LEU A 189 -9.30 2.37 15.82
C LEU A 189 -9.25 1.11 14.95
N LEU A 190 -8.37 0.14 15.25
CA LEU A 190 -8.28 -1.11 14.49
C LEU A 190 -9.59 -1.89 14.54
N ILE A 191 -10.19 -2.02 15.72
CA ILE A 191 -11.49 -2.67 15.90
C ILE A 191 -12.55 -1.97 15.06
N MET A 192 -12.61 -0.64 15.09
CA MET A 192 -13.55 0.14 14.29
C MET A 192 -13.36 -0.13 12.79
N LEU A 193 -12.12 -0.13 12.29
CA LEU A 193 -11.79 -0.36 10.89
C LEU A 193 -12.14 -1.79 10.44
N LEU A 194 -11.89 -2.79 11.28
CA LEU A 194 -12.18 -4.19 10.98
C LEU A 194 -13.67 -4.54 11.19
N SER A 195 -14.42 -3.72 11.91
CA SER A 195 -15.87 -3.89 12.09
C SER A 195 -16.70 -3.28 10.96
N THR A 196 -16.08 -2.72 9.92
CA THR A 196 -16.84 -2.16 8.79
C THR A 196 -17.60 -3.26 8.05
N ASN A 197 -18.65 -2.87 7.33
CA ASN A 197 -19.43 -3.81 6.53
C ASN A 197 -18.57 -4.52 5.48
N GLU A 198 -17.53 -3.84 4.98
CA GLU A 198 -16.58 -4.37 3.99
C GLU A 198 -15.85 -5.60 4.52
N PHE A 199 -15.49 -5.63 5.80
CA PHE A 199 -14.88 -6.78 6.43
C PHE A 199 -15.94 -7.78 6.88
N THR A 200 -16.93 -7.36 7.66
CA THR A 200 -17.91 -8.26 8.29
C THR A 200 -18.79 -9.04 7.31
N THR A 201 -18.91 -8.60 6.05
CA THR A 201 -19.65 -9.32 4.99
C THR A 201 -18.76 -9.93 3.91
N ASN A 202 -17.43 -9.84 4.04
CA ASN A 202 -16.52 -10.38 3.04
C ASN A 202 -16.56 -11.93 3.06
N PRO A 203 -16.98 -12.58 1.96
CA PRO A 203 -17.08 -14.04 1.90
C PRO A 203 -15.72 -14.76 1.94
N ASN A 204 -14.61 -14.03 1.79
CA ASN A 204 -13.26 -14.59 1.83
C ASN A 204 -12.69 -14.68 3.24
N ILE A 205 -13.35 -14.13 4.25
CA ILE A 205 -12.90 -14.25 5.63
C ILE A 205 -12.98 -15.70 6.08
N LYS A 206 -11.87 -16.18 6.64
CA LYS A 206 -11.67 -17.58 7.06
C LYS A 206 -11.67 -17.75 8.57
N ARG A 207 -11.52 -16.66 9.33
CA ARG A 207 -11.44 -16.68 10.79
C ARG A 207 -12.56 -15.85 11.42
N ASP A 208 -12.98 -16.25 12.62
CA ASP A 208 -13.93 -15.47 13.42
C ASP A 208 -13.31 -14.12 13.80
N PHE A 209 -14.06 -13.04 13.56
CA PHE A 209 -13.69 -11.70 14.01
C PHE A 209 -13.39 -11.66 15.51
N THR A 210 -14.15 -12.40 16.32
CA THR A 210 -13.96 -12.43 17.78
C THR A 210 -12.57 -12.95 18.14
N GLU A 211 -12.06 -13.96 17.42
CA GLU A 211 -10.72 -14.51 17.66
C GLU A 211 -9.64 -13.47 17.37
N VAL A 212 -9.73 -12.77 16.22
CA VAL A 212 -8.77 -11.72 15.86
C VAL A 212 -8.87 -10.53 16.81
N PHE A 213 -10.08 -10.18 17.27
CA PHE A 213 -10.29 -9.11 18.23
C PHE A 213 -9.64 -9.42 19.56
N ASN A 214 -9.73 -10.67 20.03
CA ASN A 214 -9.05 -11.07 21.26
C ASN A 214 -7.53 -10.92 21.14
N LEU A 215 -6.93 -11.27 19.99
CA LEU A 215 -5.51 -11.04 19.74
C LEU A 215 -5.13 -9.55 19.79
N ILE A 216 -5.98 -8.66 19.25
CA ILE A 216 -5.77 -7.20 19.33
C ILE A 216 -5.88 -6.71 20.79
N GLN A 217 -6.80 -7.29 21.57
CA GLN A 217 -7.03 -6.90 22.96
C GLN A 217 -5.91 -7.38 23.90
N GLU A 218 -5.40 -8.59 23.69
CA GLU A 218 -4.41 -9.29 24.54
C GLU A 218 -2.99 -8.68 24.51
N GLU A 219 -2.73 -7.67 23.67
CA GLU A 219 -1.45 -6.96 23.45
C GLU A 219 -0.68 -6.48 24.72
N ILE A 220 -1.20 -6.64 25.94
CA ILE A 220 -0.51 -6.23 27.19
C ILE A 220 -0.44 -7.32 28.28
N GLN A 221 -1.18 -8.43 28.25
CA GLN A 221 -1.12 -9.36 29.39
C GLN A 221 0.22 -10.14 29.45
N VAL A 222 0.83 -10.45 28.31
CA VAL A 222 2.07 -11.26 28.24
C VAL A 222 3.34 -10.44 28.54
N ARG A 223 3.29 -9.10 28.45
CA ARG A 223 4.45 -8.23 28.74
C ARG A 223 4.48 -7.70 30.17
N ALA A 224 3.34 -7.64 30.85
CA ALA A 224 3.29 -7.34 32.29
C ALA A 224 3.76 -8.52 33.15
N ASP A 225 3.65 -9.76 32.66
CA ASP A 225 4.11 -10.96 33.38
C ASP A 225 5.60 -11.28 33.16
N LYS A 226 6.32 -10.46 32.38
CA LYS A 226 7.75 -10.62 32.05
C LYS A 226 8.61 -9.37 32.32
N ALA A 227 8.06 -8.33 32.93
CA ALA A 227 8.78 -7.13 33.39
C ALA A 227 8.76 -7.06 34.92
#